data_AF-A0A357BNL0-F1
#
_entry.id   AF-A0A357BNL0-F1
#
_cell.length_a   1.000
_cell.length_b   1.000
_cell.length_c   1.000
_cell.angle_alpha   90.00
_cell.angle_beta   90.00
_cell.angle_gamma   90.00
#
_symmetry.space_group_name_H-M   'P 1'
#
loop_
_entity.id
_entity.type
_entity.pdbx_description
1 polymer ?
#
loop_
_entity_poly.entity_id
_entity_poly.type
_entity_poly.pdbx_seq_one_letter_code
_entity_poly.pdbx_strand_id
1 'polypeptide(L)'
;MLGVIVLSGLWAGCASTKVTRVQVEKPIDLSGQWNDYDGRLVSQEVIKNCLEAPWLTNFMKEKGRNPVVIVGHVENRSHEHINTRVFTTHLEKELINSGKVIFVASPEERVEIRQEREDQHQGYTDRVTMAEIGKERGADYMLIGSVNSVKDEVKGKYAILYQVNFELIHLTTNEKSWIGQKEIKKMVENAKFSL
;
A
#
# COMPACT_ATOMS: atom_id res chain seq x y z
N MET A 1 -58.73 47.09 5.33
CA MET A 1 -57.85 46.82 6.49
C MET A 1 -57.76 45.30 6.63
N LEU A 2 -56.70 44.70 6.08
CA LEU A 2 -55.47 44.29 6.78
C LEU A 2 -55.65 43.01 7.61
N GLY A 3 -54.96 41.95 7.17
CA GLY A 3 -54.80 40.68 7.86
C GLY A 3 -53.79 39.82 7.13
N VAL A 4 -52.51 40.22 7.19
CA VAL A 4 -51.37 39.55 6.54
C VAL A 4 -51.18 38.16 7.15
N ILE A 5 -51.21 37.12 6.31
CA ILE A 5 -50.84 35.75 6.69
C ILE A 5 -49.31 35.67 6.71
N VAL A 6 -48.76 35.56 7.92
CA VAL A 6 -47.35 35.27 8.17
C VAL A 6 -47.12 33.77 7.97
N LEU A 7 -46.54 33.39 6.83
CA LEU A 7 -46.09 32.03 6.55
C LEU A 7 -44.62 31.90 6.95
N SER A 8 -44.38 31.66 8.24
CA SER A 8 -43.04 31.44 8.80
C SER A 8 -42.82 29.96 9.10
N GLY A 9 -41.83 29.34 8.46
CA GLY A 9 -41.38 27.99 8.84
C GLY A 9 -40.56 27.27 7.78
N LEU A 10 -39.47 27.86 7.30
CA LEU A 10 -38.39 27.12 6.64
C LEU A 10 -37.71 26.22 7.68
N TRP A 11 -38.17 24.98 7.83
CA TRP A 11 -37.43 23.97 8.57
C TRP A 11 -36.26 23.51 7.70
N ALA A 12 -35.12 24.17 7.89
CA ALA A 12 -33.84 23.70 7.43
C ALA A 12 -33.53 22.36 8.12
N GLY A 13 -33.68 21.26 7.39
CA GLY A 13 -33.26 19.94 7.86
C GLY A 13 -31.74 19.89 7.96
N CYS A 14 -31.20 19.85 9.18
CA CYS A 14 -29.82 19.44 9.40
C CYS A 14 -29.68 17.97 9.03
N ALA A 15 -29.17 17.69 7.83
CA ALA A 15 -28.74 16.35 7.46
C ALA A 15 -27.60 15.93 8.41
N SER A 16 -27.93 15.10 9.40
CA SER A 16 -26.93 14.58 10.33
C SER A 16 -26.12 13.47 9.63
N THR A 17 -24.79 13.63 9.61
CA THR A 17 -23.89 12.59 9.10
C THR A 17 -23.95 11.39 10.03
N LYS A 18 -24.47 10.26 9.55
CA LYS A 18 -24.49 9.01 10.33
C LYS A 18 -23.17 8.26 10.15
N VAL A 19 -22.35 8.23 11.19
CA VAL A 19 -21.10 7.47 11.22
C VAL A 19 -21.31 6.13 11.92
N THR A 20 -21.16 5.03 11.17
CA THR A 20 -21.20 3.67 11.74
C THR A 20 -19.80 3.06 11.65
N ARG A 21 -19.26 2.59 12.78
CA ARG A 21 -18.01 1.84 12.79
C ARG A 21 -18.27 0.40 12.36
N VAL A 22 -17.44 -0.10 11.45
CA VAL A 22 -17.52 -1.44 10.87
C VAL A 22 -16.15 -2.13 11.00
N GLN A 23 -16.13 -3.46 10.92
CA GLN A 23 -14.90 -4.24 10.92
C GLN A 23 -14.07 -3.95 9.66
N VAL A 24 -12.75 -3.92 9.79
CA VAL A 24 -11.80 -3.57 8.71
C VAL A 24 -11.66 -4.71 7.68
N GLU A 25 -12.03 -5.93 8.05
CA GLU A 25 -11.95 -7.13 7.21
C GLU A 25 -13.14 -7.25 6.26
N LYS A 26 -14.22 -6.52 6.52
CA LYS A 26 -15.44 -6.59 5.72
C LYS A 26 -15.23 -5.86 4.39
N PRO A 27 -15.37 -6.53 3.23
CA PRO A 27 -15.34 -5.84 1.94
C PRO A 27 -16.55 -4.92 1.87
N ILE A 28 -16.30 -3.61 1.77
CA ILE A 28 -17.32 -2.60 1.53
C ILE A 28 -16.90 -1.84 0.28
N ASP A 29 -17.68 -1.99 -0.78
CA ASP A 29 -17.47 -1.23 -2.01
C ASP A 29 -18.58 -0.20 -2.16
N LEU A 30 -18.20 1.08 -2.16
CA LEU A 30 -19.14 2.20 -2.29
C LEU A 30 -19.13 2.76 -3.71
N SER A 31 -17.93 3.03 -4.25
CA SER A 31 -17.77 3.67 -5.55
C SER A 31 -17.40 2.70 -6.67
N GLY A 32 -16.92 1.50 -6.35
CA GLY A 32 -16.29 0.56 -7.29
C GLY A 32 -14.79 0.81 -7.52
N GLN A 33 -14.23 1.85 -6.89
CA GLN A 33 -12.81 2.21 -7.00
C GLN A 33 -11.93 1.30 -6.13
N TRP A 34 -10.61 1.43 -6.26
CA TRP A 34 -9.68 0.76 -5.37
C TRP A 34 -9.93 1.14 -3.92
N ASN A 35 -9.95 0.14 -3.03
CA ASN A 35 -10.13 0.35 -1.61
C ASN A 35 -9.06 -0.38 -0.77
N ASP A 36 -9.13 -0.24 0.55
CA ASP A 36 -8.22 -0.86 1.51
C ASP A 36 -8.28 -2.40 1.44
N TYR A 37 -9.47 -2.95 1.21
CA TYR A 37 -9.67 -4.40 1.07
C TYR A 37 -8.91 -4.95 -0.13
N ASP A 38 -8.99 -4.30 -1.29
CA ASP A 38 -8.26 -4.68 -2.50
C ASP A 38 -6.74 -4.67 -2.26
N GLY A 39 -6.22 -3.59 -1.65
CA GLY A 39 -4.80 -3.47 -1.35
C GLY A 39 -4.28 -4.53 -0.40
N ARG A 40 -5.04 -4.87 0.64
CA ARG A 40 -4.70 -5.97 1.56
C ARG A 40 -4.71 -7.32 0.84
N LEU A 41 -5.75 -7.60 0.06
CA LEU A 41 -5.88 -8.86 -0.67
C LEU A 41 -4.71 -9.07 -1.64
N VAL A 42 -4.40 -8.06 -2.46
CA VAL A 42 -3.27 -8.11 -3.39
C VAL A 42 -1.96 -8.34 -2.63
N SER A 43 -1.71 -7.59 -1.56
CA SER A 43 -0.46 -7.70 -0.80
C SER A 43 -0.26 -9.10 -0.25
N GLN A 44 -1.29 -9.69 0.34
CA GLN A 44 -1.23 -11.04 0.92
C GLN A 44 -0.92 -12.10 -0.13
N GLU A 45 -1.62 -12.08 -1.26
CA GLU A 45 -1.43 -13.08 -2.31
C GLU A 45 -0.08 -12.95 -3.01
N VAL A 46 0.30 -11.72 -3.38
CA VAL A 46 1.56 -11.43 -4.08
C VAL A 46 2.76 -11.79 -3.21
N ILE A 47 2.77 -11.37 -1.94
CA ILE A 47 3.88 -11.67 -1.04
C ILE A 47 3.94 -13.16 -0.74
N LYS A 48 2.80 -13.82 -0.53
CA LYS A 48 2.77 -15.28 -0.38
C LYS A 48 3.42 -15.97 -1.59
N ASN A 49 3.02 -15.60 -2.80
CA ASN A 49 3.58 -16.16 -4.03
C ASN A 49 5.09 -15.90 -4.14
N CYS A 50 5.53 -14.67 -3.84
CA CYS A 50 6.94 -14.29 -3.84
C CYS A 50 7.76 -15.16 -2.87
N LEU A 51 7.27 -15.38 -1.66
CA LEU A 51 7.97 -16.14 -0.62
C LEU A 51 7.90 -17.67 -0.82
N GLU A 52 7.04 -18.15 -1.71
CA GLU A 52 6.97 -19.56 -2.11
C GLU A 52 7.87 -19.85 -3.33
N ALA A 53 8.37 -18.81 -3.99
CA ALA A 53 9.17 -18.94 -5.20
C ALA A 53 10.61 -19.44 -4.93
N PRO A 54 11.26 -20.10 -5.92
CA PRO A 54 12.56 -20.74 -5.73
C PRO A 54 13.70 -19.80 -5.32
N TRP A 55 13.64 -18.50 -5.65
CA TRP A 55 14.71 -17.53 -5.35
C TRP A 55 15.05 -17.51 -3.86
N LEU A 56 14.04 -17.62 -2.98
CA LEU A 56 14.23 -17.54 -1.54
C LEU A 56 14.99 -18.76 -1.02
N THR A 57 14.56 -19.96 -1.42
CA THR A 57 15.22 -21.22 -1.05
C THR A 57 16.65 -21.27 -1.61
N ASN A 58 16.84 -20.84 -2.85
CA ASN A 58 18.17 -20.77 -3.47
C ASN A 58 19.09 -19.82 -2.72
N PHE A 59 18.61 -18.62 -2.39
CA PHE A 59 19.37 -17.64 -1.62
C PHE A 59 19.78 -18.18 -0.25
N MET A 60 18.83 -18.75 0.49
CA MET A 60 19.11 -19.30 1.83
C MET A 60 20.13 -20.44 1.76
N LYS A 61 20.05 -21.29 0.73
CA LYS A 61 21.01 -22.39 0.51
C LYS A 61 22.41 -21.86 0.16
N GLU A 62 22.49 -20.81 -0.65
CA GLU A 62 23.77 -20.24 -1.10
C GLU A 62 24.44 -19.39 -0.01
N LYS A 63 23.67 -18.55 0.69
CA LYS A 63 24.20 -17.55 1.63
C LYS A 63 24.13 -17.98 3.10
N GLY A 64 23.36 -19.02 3.43
CA GLY A 64 23.19 -19.51 4.81
C GLY A 64 22.48 -18.52 5.76
N ARG A 65 21.76 -17.53 5.22
CA ARG A 65 21.01 -16.52 5.99
C ARG A 65 19.75 -16.07 5.25
N ASN A 66 18.82 -15.44 5.98
CA ASN A 66 17.67 -14.79 5.36
C ASN A 66 18.12 -13.61 4.46
N PRO A 67 17.45 -13.41 3.31
CA PRO A 67 17.72 -12.28 2.43
C PRO A 67 17.26 -10.98 3.10
N VAL A 68 17.98 -9.91 2.81
CA VAL A 68 17.61 -8.55 3.19
C VAL A 68 16.89 -7.92 2.01
N VAL A 69 15.67 -7.46 2.21
CA VAL A 69 14.82 -6.91 1.17
C VAL A 69 14.45 -5.48 1.52
N ILE A 70 14.48 -4.59 0.54
CA ILE A 70 13.90 -3.25 0.61
C ILE A 70 12.71 -3.17 -0.33
N VAL A 71 11.62 -2.50 0.07
CA VAL A 71 10.52 -2.17 -0.83
C VAL A 71 10.83 -0.81 -1.41
N GLY A 72 10.95 -0.79 -2.73
CA GLY A 72 11.12 0.44 -3.49
C GLY A 72 9.78 1.10 -3.76
N HIS A 73 9.80 2.04 -4.70
CA HIS A 73 8.60 2.76 -5.09
C HIS A 73 7.57 1.83 -5.76
N VAL A 74 6.30 1.99 -5.40
CA VAL A 74 5.17 1.42 -6.13
C VAL A 74 4.55 2.53 -6.96
N GLU A 75 4.73 2.45 -8.28
CA GLU A 75 4.28 3.47 -9.21
C GLU A 75 2.77 3.35 -9.47
N ASN A 76 2.03 4.44 -9.31
CA ASN A 76 0.63 4.47 -9.71
C ASN A 76 0.50 4.89 -11.18
N ARG A 77 0.14 3.93 -12.03
CA ARG A 77 -0.16 4.10 -13.46
C ARG A 77 -1.65 3.89 -13.77
N SER A 78 -2.49 3.85 -12.73
CA SER A 78 -3.94 3.75 -12.86
C SER A 78 -4.54 5.11 -13.26
N HIS A 79 -5.79 5.11 -13.73
CA HIS A 79 -6.52 6.35 -14.02
C HIS A 79 -7.06 7.07 -12.77
N GLU A 80 -6.81 6.52 -11.57
CA GLU A 80 -7.29 7.09 -10.30
C GLU A 80 -6.14 7.38 -9.34
N HIS A 81 -6.40 8.21 -8.34
CA HIS A 81 -5.41 8.52 -7.32
C HIS A 81 -5.42 7.44 -6.22
N ILE A 82 -4.58 6.42 -6.39
CA ILE A 82 -4.38 5.37 -5.40
C ILE A 82 -3.29 5.83 -4.42
N ASN A 83 -3.58 5.77 -3.12
CA ASN A 83 -2.57 5.97 -2.09
C ASN A 83 -1.68 4.72 -2.00
N THR A 84 -0.61 4.70 -2.80
CA THR A 84 0.35 3.59 -2.85
C THR A 84 1.08 3.37 -1.53
N ARG A 85 1.16 4.37 -0.64
CA ARG A 85 1.78 4.21 0.69
C ARG A 85 1.01 3.23 1.57
N VAL A 86 -0.33 3.32 1.60
CA VAL A 86 -1.17 2.37 2.36
C VAL A 86 -0.92 0.94 1.89
N PHE A 87 -0.81 0.78 0.58
CA PHE A 87 -0.50 -0.49 -0.05
C PHE A 87 0.91 -0.99 0.26
N THR A 88 1.93 -0.14 0.17
CA THR A 88 3.31 -0.46 0.55
C THR A 88 3.41 -0.95 2.00
N THR A 89 2.77 -0.27 2.94
CA THR A 89 2.73 -0.70 4.36
C THR A 89 2.12 -2.09 4.53
N HIS A 90 1.12 -2.46 3.72
CA HIS A 90 0.58 -3.82 3.75
C HIS A 90 1.60 -4.86 3.25
N LEU A 91 2.35 -4.59 2.18
CA LEU A 91 3.41 -5.47 1.69
C LEU A 91 4.50 -5.68 2.75
N GLU A 92 4.95 -4.59 3.37
CA GLU A 92 5.97 -4.61 4.41
C GLU A 92 5.53 -5.46 5.60
N LYS A 93 4.27 -5.28 6.03
CA LYS A 93 3.67 -6.06 7.11
C LYS A 93 3.65 -7.56 6.78
N GLU A 94 3.21 -7.94 5.58
CA GLU A 94 3.18 -9.35 5.17
C GLU A 94 4.59 -9.97 5.07
N LEU A 95 5.57 -9.20 4.58
CA LEU A 95 6.97 -9.63 4.53
C LEU A 95 7.55 -9.83 5.93
N ILE A 96 7.33 -8.89 6.85
CA ILE A 96 7.80 -8.97 8.24
C ILE A 96 7.15 -10.16 8.96
N ASN A 97 5.83 -10.32 8.83
CA ASN A 97 5.07 -11.40 9.47
C ASN A 97 5.50 -12.78 8.98
N SER A 98 6.03 -12.88 7.76
CA SER A 98 6.52 -14.15 7.24
C SER A 98 7.72 -14.71 8.01
N GLY A 99 8.54 -13.85 8.63
CA GLY A 99 9.81 -14.21 9.28
C GLY A 99 10.88 -14.76 8.33
N LYS A 100 10.62 -14.84 7.02
CA LYS A 100 11.52 -15.45 6.03
C LYS A 100 12.52 -14.46 5.44
N VAL A 101 12.24 -13.17 5.55
CA VAL A 101 13.08 -12.09 5.02
C VAL A 101 13.35 -11.07 6.12
N ILE A 102 14.42 -10.29 5.94
CA ILE A 102 14.75 -9.17 6.81
C ILE A 102 14.44 -7.90 6.04
N PHE A 103 13.53 -7.10 6.57
CA PHE A 103 13.14 -5.85 5.94
C PHE A 103 13.99 -4.69 6.46
N VAL A 104 14.40 -3.78 5.57
CA VAL A 104 15.11 -2.55 5.95
C VAL A 104 14.28 -1.33 5.56
N ALA A 105 14.51 -0.24 6.30
CA ALA A 105 13.87 1.04 6.07
C ALA A 105 13.99 1.49 4.60
N SER A 106 12.89 2.03 4.09
CA SER A 106 12.77 2.64 2.77
C SER A 106 13.75 3.82 2.61
N PRO A 107 14.03 4.25 1.37
CA PRO A 107 14.85 5.44 1.13
C PRO A 107 14.36 6.67 1.89
N GLU A 108 13.04 6.86 2.01
CA GLU A 108 12.41 7.97 2.69
C GLU A 108 12.61 7.90 4.21
N GLU A 109 12.34 6.76 4.83
CA GLU A 109 12.51 6.57 6.28
C GLU A 109 13.97 6.70 6.71
N ARG A 110 14.91 6.27 5.85
CA ARG A 110 16.34 6.40 6.15
C ARG A 110 16.79 7.83 6.35
N VAL A 111 16.13 8.82 5.76
CA VAL A 111 16.47 10.23 5.96
C VAL A 111 16.26 10.61 7.42
N GLU A 112 15.08 10.32 7.98
CA GLU A 112 14.76 10.61 9.38
C GLU A 112 15.63 9.80 10.35
N ILE A 113 15.87 8.51 10.07
CA ILE A 113 16.71 7.65 10.93
C ILE A 113 18.19 8.09 10.89
N ARG A 114 18.67 8.63 9.77
CA ARG A 114 20.03 9.19 9.68
C ARG A 114 20.14 10.49 10.47
N GLN A 115 19.14 11.37 10.36
CA GLN A 115 19.09 12.61 11.14
C GLN A 115 19.10 12.32 12.64
N GLU A 116 18.26 11.39 13.12
CA GLU A 116 18.26 10.98 14.53
C GLU A 116 19.63 10.42 14.96
N ARG A 117 20.28 9.62 14.10
CA ARG A 117 21.64 9.15 14.37
C ARG A 117 22.63 10.30 14.45
N GLU A 118 22.58 11.28 13.56
CA GLU A 118 23.44 12.47 13.63
C GLU A 118 23.20 13.26 14.93
N ASP A 119 21.94 13.39 15.35
CA ASP A 119 21.54 14.07 16.58
C ASP A 119 22.11 13.38 17.83
N GLN A 120 22.14 12.05 17.85
CA GLN A 120 22.78 11.32 18.96
C GLN A 120 24.28 11.62 19.09
N HIS A 121 24.96 11.96 17.99
CA HIS A 121 26.39 12.28 17.96
C HIS A 121 26.70 13.74 18.35
N GLN A 122 25.68 14.55 18.67
CA GLN A 122 25.87 15.94 19.13
C GLN A 122 26.37 16.06 20.59
N GLY A 123 26.56 14.94 21.29
CA GLY A 123 27.17 14.90 22.62
C GLY A 123 26.19 14.85 23.80
N TYR A 124 24.89 14.72 23.54
CA TYR A 124 23.84 14.56 24.57
C TYR A 124 23.50 13.11 24.91
N THR A 125 23.74 12.17 23.98
CA THR A 125 23.43 10.75 24.13
C THR A 125 24.57 9.98 24.81
N ASP A 126 24.25 8.98 25.61
CA ASP A 126 25.24 8.08 26.20
C ASP A 126 26.05 7.36 25.11
N ARG A 127 27.37 7.45 25.20
CA ARG A 127 28.30 6.89 24.22
C ARG A 127 28.22 5.37 24.10
N VAL A 128 27.77 4.67 25.13
CA VAL A 128 27.65 3.20 25.13
C VAL A 128 26.42 2.73 24.35
N THR A 129 25.36 3.53 24.30
CA THR A 129 24.08 3.17 23.66
C THR A 129 23.82 3.86 22.33
N MET A 130 24.61 4.90 22.02
CA MET A 130 24.55 5.64 20.76
C MET A 130 24.71 4.73 19.54
N ALA A 131 23.84 4.91 18.54
CA ALA A 131 23.92 4.14 17.30
C ALA A 131 25.11 4.55 16.42
N GLU A 132 25.80 3.58 15.83
CA GLU A 132 26.95 3.83 14.96
C GLU A 132 26.55 4.35 13.58
N ILE A 133 27.29 5.34 13.08
CA ILE A 133 27.17 5.84 11.70
C ILE A 133 27.81 4.84 10.73
N GLY A 134 27.19 4.64 9.56
CA GLY A 134 27.72 3.75 8.52
C GLY A 134 27.49 2.25 8.75
N LYS A 135 26.73 1.87 9.78
CA LYS A 135 26.35 0.47 10.06
C LYS A 135 24.95 0.10 9.53
N GLU A 136 24.43 0.85 8.56
CA GLU A 136 23.17 0.50 7.92
C GLU A 136 23.27 -0.87 7.24
N ARG A 137 22.27 -1.71 7.47
CA ARG A 137 22.22 -3.02 6.83
C ARG A 137 21.93 -2.87 5.34
N GLY A 138 22.83 -3.37 4.50
CA GLY A 138 22.63 -3.43 3.05
C GLY A 138 21.54 -4.42 2.66
N ALA A 139 20.68 -4.02 1.71
CA ALA A 139 19.71 -4.91 1.09
C ALA A 139 20.37 -5.79 0.01
N ASP A 140 19.92 -7.04 -0.11
CA ASP A 140 20.29 -7.96 -1.19
C ASP A 140 19.37 -7.78 -2.41
N TYR A 141 18.08 -7.54 -2.14
CA TYR A 141 17.06 -7.37 -3.16
C TYR A 141 16.24 -6.10 -2.94
N MET A 142 15.72 -5.56 -4.04
CA MET A 142 14.71 -4.51 -4.04
C MET A 142 13.43 -5.04 -4.68
N LEU A 143 12.31 -4.93 -3.96
CA LEU A 143 10.97 -5.20 -4.48
C LEU A 143 10.40 -3.89 -5.03
N ILE A 144 10.18 -3.81 -6.33
CA ILE A 144 9.52 -2.66 -6.98
C ILE A 144 8.17 -3.09 -7.54
N GLY A 145 7.25 -2.14 -7.72
CA GLY A 145 5.93 -2.48 -8.24
C GLY A 145 5.26 -1.36 -9.01
N SER A 146 4.14 -1.71 -9.64
CA SER A 146 3.25 -0.75 -10.28
C SER A 146 1.80 -1.19 -10.16
N VAL A 147 0.90 -0.22 -10.06
CA VAL A 147 -0.56 -0.42 -10.11
C VAL A 147 -1.06 0.21 -11.40
N ASN A 148 -1.71 -0.59 -12.25
CA ASN A 148 -2.26 -0.18 -13.54
C ASN A 148 -3.77 -0.39 -13.52
N SER A 149 -4.52 0.34 -14.34
CA SER A 149 -5.93 0.05 -14.51
C SER A 149 -6.45 0.32 -15.91
N VAL A 150 -7.45 -0.46 -16.31
CA VAL A 150 -8.17 -0.34 -17.57
C VAL A 150 -9.65 -0.26 -17.25
N LYS A 151 -10.30 0.85 -17.63
CA LYS A 151 -11.72 1.08 -17.41
C LYS A 151 -12.47 1.11 -18.73
N ASP A 152 -13.59 0.40 -18.79
CA ASP A 152 -14.54 0.38 -19.90
C ASP A 152 -15.92 0.75 -19.36
N GLU A 153 -16.57 1.76 -19.92
CA GLU A 153 -17.80 2.35 -19.40
C GLU A 153 -18.84 2.59 -20.51
N VAL A 154 -20.07 2.11 -20.27
CA VAL A 154 -21.22 2.34 -21.14
C VAL A 154 -22.49 2.54 -20.31
N LYS A 155 -23.17 3.67 -20.51
CA LYS A 155 -24.53 3.96 -20.00
C LYS A 155 -24.74 3.69 -18.50
N GLY A 156 -23.84 4.18 -17.65
CA GLY A 156 -23.95 4.05 -16.19
C GLY A 156 -23.54 2.68 -15.63
N LYS A 157 -22.99 1.81 -16.49
CA LYS A 157 -22.30 0.59 -16.10
C LYS A 157 -20.84 0.70 -16.51
N TYR A 158 -19.94 0.23 -15.67
CA TYR A 158 -18.54 0.16 -16.05
C TYR A 158 -17.87 -1.10 -15.52
N ALA A 159 -16.89 -1.58 -16.28
CA ALA A 159 -15.94 -2.60 -15.90
C ALA A 159 -14.60 -1.91 -15.62
N ILE A 160 -13.94 -2.28 -14.53
CA ILE A 160 -12.61 -1.80 -14.22
C ILE A 160 -11.71 -2.97 -13.86
N LEU A 161 -10.59 -3.08 -14.54
CA LEU A 161 -9.52 -4.01 -14.23
C LEU A 161 -8.41 -3.23 -13.54
N TYR A 162 -8.00 -3.69 -12.37
CA TYR A 162 -6.76 -3.31 -11.72
C TYR A 162 -5.74 -4.42 -11.92
N GLN A 163 -4.54 -4.06 -12.34
CA GLN A 163 -3.41 -4.97 -12.49
C GLN A 163 -2.25 -4.45 -11.67
N VAL A 164 -1.85 -5.23 -10.66
CA VAL A 164 -0.72 -4.92 -9.80
C VAL A 164 0.42 -5.86 -10.15
N ASN A 165 1.56 -5.28 -10.50
CA ASN A 165 2.76 -6.00 -10.89
C ASN A 165 3.89 -5.73 -9.89
N PHE A 166 4.69 -6.75 -9.61
CA PHE A 166 5.88 -6.65 -8.78
C PHE A 166 7.05 -7.39 -9.37
N GLU A 167 8.24 -6.86 -9.10
CA GLU A 167 9.50 -7.43 -9.52
C GLU A 167 10.47 -7.39 -8.36
N LEU A 168 11.12 -8.53 -8.09
CA LEU A 168 12.19 -8.63 -7.12
C LEU A 168 13.54 -8.60 -7.86
N ILE A 169 14.31 -7.54 -7.64
CA ILE A 169 15.55 -7.28 -8.36
C ILE A 169 16.74 -7.48 -7.42
N HIS A 170 17.72 -8.28 -7.84
CA HIS A 170 18.98 -8.42 -7.11
C HIS A 170 19.79 -7.14 -7.24
N LEU A 171 20.15 -6.49 -6.12
CA LEU A 171 20.72 -5.15 -6.13
C LEU A 171 22.12 -5.07 -6.77
N THR A 172 22.94 -6.12 -6.62
CA THR A 172 24.27 -6.13 -7.22
C THR A 172 24.27 -6.42 -8.72
N THR A 173 23.46 -7.37 -9.18
CA THR A 173 23.49 -7.87 -10.58
C THR A 173 22.40 -7.27 -11.46
N ASN A 174 21.41 -6.58 -10.88
CA ASN A 174 20.19 -6.10 -11.53
C ASN A 174 19.33 -7.21 -12.15
N GLU A 175 19.52 -8.46 -11.74
CA GLU A 175 18.73 -9.59 -12.24
C GLU A 175 17.36 -9.64 -11.57
N LYS A 176 16.31 -9.82 -12.38
CA LYS A 176 14.96 -10.09 -11.88
C LYS A 176 14.91 -11.53 -11.37
N SER A 177 14.87 -11.67 -10.05
CA SER A 177 14.82 -12.97 -9.37
C SER A 177 13.41 -13.51 -9.21
N TRP A 178 12.41 -12.63 -9.28
CA TRP A 178 10.99 -12.98 -9.28
C TRP A 178 10.16 -11.88 -9.93
N ILE A 179 9.07 -12.28 -10.60
CA ILE A 179 8.05 -11.39 -11.13
C ILE A 179 6.70 -11.97 -10.75
N GLY A 180 5.82 -11.15 -10.21
CA GLY A 180 4.47 -11.53 -9.86
C GLY A 180 3.45 -10.49 -10.31
N GLN A 181 2.24 -10.96 -10.52
CA GLN A 181 1.12 -10.14 -10.93
C GLN A 181 -0.14 -10.59 -10.21
N LYS A 182 -1.00 -9.64 -9.86
CA LYS A 182 -2.36 -9.89 -9.41
C LYS A 182 -3.32 -8.95 -10.11
N GLU A 183 -4.46 -9.51 -10.49
CA GLU A 183 -5.55 -8.77 -11.12
C GLU A 183 -6.78 -8.76 -10.24
N ILE A 184 -7.48 -7.63 -10.24
CA ILE A 184 -8.81 -7.46 -9.64
C ILE A 184 -9.70 -6.84 -10.69
N LYS A 185 -10.79 -7.52 -11.05
CA LYS A 185 -11.79 -6.99 -11.97
C LYS A 185 -13.09 -6.72 -11.23
N LYS A 186 -13.61 -5.50 -11.35
CA LYS A 186 -14.87 -5.08 -10.76
C LYS A 186 -15.86 -4.67 -11.85
N MET A 187 -17.13 -5.02 -11.63
CA MET A 187 -18.25 -4.58 -12.44
C MET A 187 -19.13 -3.70 -11.55
N VAL A 188 -19.47 -2.52 -12.05
CA VAL A 188 -20.20 -1.52 -11.28
C VAL A 188 -21.40 -1.07 -12.07
N GLU A 189 -22.57 -1.15 -11.44
CA GLU A 189 -23.83 -0.67 -12.00
C GLU A 189 -24.32 0.48 -11.14
N ASN A 190 -24.24 1.70 -11.66
CA ASN A 190 -24.84 2.85 -11.00
C ASN A 190 -26.35 2.78 -11.24
N ALA A 191 -27.12 2.54 -10.19
CA ALA A 191 -28.56 2.77 -10.25
C ALA A 191 -28.76 4.25 -10.62
N LYS A 192 -29.46 4.52 -11.72
CA LYS A 192 -29.86 5.89 -12.06
C LYS A 192 -30.60 6.44 -10.85
N PHE A 193 -30.09 7.50 -10.23
CA PHE A 193 -30.91 8.34 -9.38
C PHE A 193 -32.09 8.82 -10.25
N SER A 194 -33.28 8.29 -9.98
CA SER A 194 -34.51 8.97 -10.34
C SER A 194 -34.56 10.20 -9.44
N LEU A 195 -34.36 11.38 -10.02
CA LEU A 195 -34.85 12.63 -9.45
C LEU A 195 -36.39 12.60 -9.41
#